data_AF-T0ZMA0-F1
#
_entry.id   AF-T0ZMA0-F1
#
_cell.length_a   1.000
_cell.length_b   1.000
_cell.length_c   1.000
_cell.angle_alpha   90.00
_cell.angle_beta   90.00
_cell.angle_gamma   90.00
#
_symmetry.space_group_name_H-M   'P 1'
#
loop_
_entity.id
_entity.type
_entity.pdbx_description
1 polymer ?
#
loop_
_entity_poly.entity_id
_entity_poly.type
_entity_poly.pdbx_seq_one_letter_code
_entity_poly.pdbx_strand_id
1 'polypeptide(L)'
;HDLALMDWIAENVHIVYGTPGAFGVITEVRTSSRAINSFLSGFLREENIRIRPDEIKFESRSIHRYESGFEVTKWSPLTKNLGDFSLSIADGRIHSGEIVGCLGRNALGKTTFARLLAGEMQPDSGEIEKNIKIAYKPQYISTNFGGTCEEMLILALKEKITDTFVKSEIFHPLGIDDIMQRNVPELSGGELQRLSIALNLAIDADLYLLDEPSAHLDSAYRMV
;
A
#
# COMPACT_ATOMS: atom_id res chain seq x y z
N HIS A 1 -13.50 -7.71 0.63
CA HIS A 1 -12.18 -7.30 0.11
C HIS A 1 -11.01 -7.95 0.84
N ASP A 2 -11.13 -8.29 2.13
CA ASP A 2 -10.15 -9.14 2.80
C ASP A 2 -10.43 -10.61 2.44
N LEU A 3 -9.51 -11.25 1.70
CA LEU A 3 -9.68 -12.65 1.30
C LEU A 3 -9.52 -13.62 2.46
N ALA A 4 -8.67 -13.32 3.45
CA ALA A 4 -8.45 -14.22 4.58
C ALA A 4 -9.69 -14.27 5.49
N LEU A 5 -10.28 -13.10 5.75
CA LEU A 5 -11.55 -13.03 6.50
C LEU A 5 -12.71 -13.64 5.70
N MET A 6 -12.74 -13.46 4.38
CA MET A 6 -13.75 -14.08 3.52
C MET A 6 -13.63 -15.60 3.54
N ASP A 7 -12.42 -16.17 3.43
CA ASP A 7 -12.20 -17.62 3.48
C ASP A 7 -12.62 -18.21 4.83
N TRP A 8 -12.43 -17.44 5.90
CA TRP A 8 -12.82 -17.87 7.25
C TRP A 8 -14.34 -17.84 7.49
N ILE A 9 -15.06 -16.87 6.93
CA ILE A 9 -16.49 -16.64 7.24
C ILE A 9 -17.42 -17.29 6.21
N ALA A 10 -17.03 -17.33 4.93
CA ALA A 10 -17.92 -17.72 3.86
C ALA A 10 -17.67 -19.16 3.41
N GLU A 11 -18.73 -19.96 3.35
CA GLU A 11 -18.66 -21.26 2.68
C GLU A 11 -18.85 -21.12 1.16
N ASN A 12 -19.71 -20.19 0.75
CA ASN A 12 -20.14 -19.95 -0.63
C ASN A 12 -19.86 -18.49 -1.02
N VAL A 13 -19.23 -18.31 -2.18
CA VAL A 13 -18.77 -17.01 -2.67
C VAL A 13 -19.13 -16.84 -4.15
N HIS A 14 -19.54 -15.64 -4.51
CA HIS A 14 -19.66 -15.18 -5.90
C HIS A 14 -18.51 -14.23 -6.22
N ILE A 15 -18.00 -14.28 -7.45
CA ILE A 15 -17.05 -13.30 -7.97
C ILE A 15 -17.85 -12.29 -8.79
N VAL A 16 -17.55 -11.00 -8.60
CA VAL A 16 -18.07 -9.94 -9.44
C VAL A 16 -16.93 -9.41 -10.30
N TYR A 17 -17.13 -9.38 -11.61
CA TYR A 17 -16.14 -8.86 -12.57
C TYR A 17 -16.81 -7.93 -13.58
N GLY A 18 -16.02 -7.06 -14.20
CA GLY A 18 -16.52 -6.09 -15.18
C GLY A 18 -15.65 -4.84 -15.19
N THR A 19 -16.18 -3.77 -15.78
CA THR A 19 -15.50 -2.47 -15.83
C THR A 19 -16.15 -1.53 -14.83
N PRO A 20 -15.42 -1.04 -13.81
CA PRO A 20 -15.93 -0.09 -12.82
C PRO A 20 -16.64 1.10 -13.49
N GLY A 21 -17.84 1.44 -13.02
CA GLY A 21 -18.65 2.53 -13.58
C GLY A 21 -19.36 2.23 -14.90
N ALA A 22 -19.12 1.08 -15.54
CA ALA A 22 -19.79 0.70 -16.79
C ALA A 22 -20.71 -0.52 -16.61
N PHE A 23 -20.18 -1.68 -16.19
CA PHE A 23 -20.97 -2.89 -15.98
C PHE A 23 -20.31 -3.84 -14.98
N GLY A 24 -21.11 -4.74 -14.40
CA GLY A 24 -20.63 -5.83 -13.55
C GLY A 24 -21.45 -7.10 -13.78
N VAL A 25 -20.77 -8.24 -13.80
CA VAL A 25 -21.34 -9.58 -13.96
C VAL A 25 -21.05 -10.38 -12.70
N ILE A 26 -22.07 -11.05 -12.17
CA ILE A 26 -21.96 -11.93 -11.00
C ILE A 26 -21.83 -13.36 -11.50
N THR A 27 -20.82 -14.07 -11.03
CA THR A 27 -20.61 -15.48 -11.39
C THR A 27 -21.57 -16.41 -10.67
N GLU A 28 -21.63 -17.67 -11.11
CA GLU A 28 -22.24 -18.75 -10.32
C GLU A 28 -21.52 -18.96 -8.98
N VAL A 29 -22.24 -19.57 -8.03
CA VAL A 29 -21.76 -19.82 -6.67
C VAL A 29 -20.63 -20.86 -6.66
N ARG A 30 -19.60 -20.60 -5.85
CA ARG A 30 -18.46 -21.51 -5.65
C ARG A 30 -18.07 -21.57 -4.18
N THR A 31 -17.33 -22.62 -3.80
CA THR A 31 -16.71 -22.66 -2.47
C THR A 31 -15.67 -21.54 -2.32
N SER A 32 -15.48 -21.02 -1.11
CA SER A 32 -14.51 -19.94 -0.83
C SER A 32 -13.14 -20.21 -1.45
N SER A 33 -12.57 -21.39 -1.21
CA SER A 33 -11.23 -21.73 -1.71
C SER A 33 -11.16 -21.78 -3.24
N ARG A 34 -12.23 -22.23 -3.92
CA ARG A 34 -12.28 -22.20 -5.39
C ARG A 34 -12.41 -20.77 -5.90
N ALA A 35 -13.27 -19.97 -5.29
CA ALA A 35 -13.44 -18.57 -5.67
C ALA A 35 -12.12 -17.79 -5.51
N ILE A 36 -11.42 -17.97 -4.38
CA ILE A 36 -10.12 -17.35 -4.12
C ILE A 36 -9.09 -17.75 -5.17
N ASN A 37 -8.92 -19.05 -5.43
CA ASN A 37 -7.93 -19.51 -6.41
C ASN A 37 -8.25 -19.02 -7.83
N SER A 38 -9.53 -19.03 -8.24
CA SER A 38 -9.93 -18.46 -9.53
C SER A 38 -9.66 -16.95 -9.60
N PHE A 39 -9.98 -16.20 -8.55
CA PHE A 39 -9.68 -14.77 -8.45
C PHE A 39 -8.16 -14.47 -8.52
N LEU A 40 -7.33 -15.24 -7.83
CA LEU A 40 -5.87 -15.10 -7.85
C LEU A 40 -5.28 -15.47 -9.22
N SER A 41 -5.80 -16.49 -9.89
CA SER A 41 -5.38 -16.86 -11.24
C SER A 41 -5.66 -15.80 -12.31
N GLY A 42 -6.58 -14.87 -12.04
CA GLY A 42 -7.05 -13.88 -13.00
C GLY A 42 -7.92 -14.46 -14.13
N PHE A 43 -8.28 -15.75 -14.07
CA PHE A 43 -9.05 -16.45 -15.08
C PHE A 43 -10.22 -17.25 -14.48
N LEU A 44 -11.43 -16.88 -14.87
CA LEU A 44 -12.67 -17.54 -14.50
C LEU A 44 -12.94 -18.67 -15.50
N ARG A 45 -12.63 -19.90 -15.11
CA ARG A 45 -12.63 -21.06 -16.02
C ARG A 45 -14.02 -21.40 -16.54
N GLU A 46 -15.03 -21.36 -15.68
CA GLU A 46 -16.39 -21.78 -16.05
C GLU A 46 -17.07 -20.74 -16.95
N GLU A 47 -16.81 -19.45 -16.74
CA GLU A 47 -17.27 -18.37 -17.62
C GLU A 47 -16.36 -18.17 -18.85
N ASN A 48 -15.21 -18.86 -18.88
CA ASN A 48 -14.16 -18.72 -19.90
C ASN A 48 -13.73 -17.25 -20.12
N ILE A 49 -13.54 -16.51 -19.03
CA ILE A 49 -13.23 -15.07 -19.05
C ILE A 49 -11.95 -14.80 -18.27
N ARG A 50 -11.05 -14.01 -18.87
CA ARG A 50 -9.87 -13.46 -18.19
C ARG A 50 -10.24 -12.10 -17.58
N ILE A 51 -10.18 -12.02 -16.25
CA ILE A 51 -10.50 -10.81 -15.48
C ILE A 51 -9.26 -9.97 -15.17
N ARG A 52 -8.06 -10.57 -15.25
CA ARG A 52 -6.78 -9.88 -15.09
C ARG A 52 -5.72 -10.50 -16.02
N PRO A 53 -4.82 -9.72 -16.65
CA PRO A 53 -3.76 -10.25 -17.50
C PRO A 53 -2.88 -11.26 -16.73
N ASP A 54 -2.43 -10.87 -15.54
CA ASP A 54 -1.45 -11.61 -14.77
C ASP A 54 -2.05 -12.37 -13.58
N GLU A 55 -1.44 -13.52 -13.27
CA GLU A 55 -1.75 -14.35 -12.12
C GLU A 55 -1.02 -13.84 -10.88
N ILE A 56 -1.70 -13.85 -9.74
CA ILE A 56 -1.13 -13.48 -8.44
C ILE A 56 -0.66 -14.77 -7.76
N LYS A 57 0.65 -14.90 -7.59
CA LYS A 57 1.29 -16.07 -6.96
C LYS A 57 1.83 -15.70 -5.59
N PHE A 58 1.46 -16.47 -4.58
CA PHE A 58 2.09 -16.40 -3.27
C PHE A 58 3.21 -17.45 -3.19
N GLU A 59 4.43 -17.01 -2.92
CA GLU A 59 5.53 -17.93 -2.68
C GLU A 59 5.40 -18.60 -1.31
N SER A 60 5.40 -19.94 -1.29
CA SER A 60 5.20 -20.74 -0.07
C SER A 60 6.34 -20.65 0.97
N ARG A 61 7.46 -20.01 0.60
CA ARG A 61 8.63 -19.74 1.46
C ARG A 61 9.29 -18.47 0.99
N SER A 62 9.82 -17.67 1.91
CA SER A 62 10.83 -16.64 1.58
C SER A 62 12.08 -17.34 1.04
N ILE A 63 12.22 -17.40 -0.29
CA ILE A 63 13.37 -18.02 -0.94
C ILE A 63 14.65 -17.19 -0.70
N HIS A 64 14.50 -15.92 -0.36
CA HIS A 64 15.60 -15.04 -0.04
C HIS A 64 15.89 -15.05 1.47
N ARG A 65 16.95 -15.79 1.86
CA ARG A 65 17.84 -15.23 2.89
C ARG A 65 18.42 -13.98 2.26
N TYR A 66 17.80 -12.83 2.50
CA TYR A 66 18.49 -11.57 2.23
C TYR A 66 19.81 -11.66 3.00
N GLU A 67 20.93 -11.70 2.29
CA GLU A 67 22.15 -11.16 2.91
C GLU A 67 21.76 -9.73 3.24
N SER A 68 21.55 -9.47 4.54
CA SER A 68 21.13 -8.16 5.02
C SER A 68 22.02 -7.14 4.35
N GLY A 69 21.43 -6.26 3.55
CA GLY A 69 22.15 -5.18 2.88
C GLY A 69 22.80 -4.26 3.92
N PHE A 70 23.37 -3.15 3.47
CA PHE A 70 23.87 -2.15 4.41
C PHE A 70 22.73 -1.63 5.32
N GLU A 71 23.07 -1.25 6.55
CA GLU A 71 22.14 -0.64 7.49
C GLU A 71 21.67 0.71 6.93
N VAL A 72 20.35 0.85 6.72
CA VAL A 72 19.73 2.08 6.21
C VAL A 72 19.45 3.02 7.38
N THR A 73 18.87 2.51 8.46
CA THR A 73 18.62 3.29 9.67
C THR A 73 18.62 2.39 10.91
N LYS A 74 18.93 3.01 12.05
CA LYS A 74 18.80 2.41 13.38
C LYS A 74 18.22 3.41 14.37
N TRP A 75 17.66 2.89 15.44
CA TRP A 75 17.18 3.67 16.56
C TRP A 75 17.55 3.00 17.88
N SER A 76 17.83 3.82 18.89
CA SER A 76 17.94 3.36 20.28
C SER A 76 16.54 3.06 20.83
N PRO A 77 16.40 2.48 22.03
CA PRO A 77 15.08 2.34 22.66
C PRO A 77 14.40 3.71 22.75
N LEU A 78 13.18 3.81 22.20
CA LEU A 78 12.43 5.06 22.12
C LEU A 78 11.27 5.04 23.11
N THR A 79 11.01 6.19 23.71
CA THR A 79 9.79 6.41 24.48
C THR A 79 9.07 7.64 23.96
N LYS A 80 7.74 7.53 23.84
CA LYS A 80 6.88 8.66 23.51
C LYS A 80 5.62 8.67 24.35
N ASN A 81 5.38 9.79 25.02
CA ASN A 81 4.19 10.04 25.82
C ASN A 81 3.25 11.00 25.06
N LEU A 82 1.98 10.63 25.04
CA LEU A 82 0.89 11.31 24.35
C LEU A 82 -0.29 11.39 25.32
N GLY A 83 -0.21 12.30 26.28
CA GLY A 83 -1.20 12.40 27.37
C GLY A 83 -1.25 11.08 28.16
N ASP A 84 -2.41 10.41 28.12
CA ASP A 84 -2.64 9.14 28.83
C ASP A 84 -2.03 7.91 28.12
N PHE A 85 -1.52 8.08 26.90
CA PHE A 85 -0.91 7.01 26.13
C PHE A 85 0.62 7.09 26.21
N SER A 86 1.28 5.97 26.52
CA SER A 86 2.73 5.84 26.46
C SER A 86 3.12 4.73 25.50
N LEU A 87 4.05 5.05 24.60
CA LEU A 87 4.64 4.13 23.63
C LEU A 87 6.09 3.89 23.99
N SER A 88 6.46 2.63 24.16
CA SER A 88 7.85 2.19 24.33
C SER A 88 8.22 1.28 23.17
N ILE A 89 9.30 1.61 22.48
CA ILE A 89 9.80 0.89 21.31
C ILE A 89 11.21 0.40 21.66
N ALA A 90 11.46 -0.89 21.46
CA ALA A 90 12.80 -1.45 21.62
C ALA A 90 13.77 -0.91 20.56
N ASP A 91 15.07 -1.02 20.79
CA ASP A 91 16.05 -0.72 19.76
C ASP A 91 15.84 -1.59 18.53
N GLY A 92 16.25 -1.07 17.38
CA GLY A 92 16.05 -1.76 16.12
C GLY A 92 16.81 -1.11 14.99
N ARG A 93 16.84 -1.82 13.87
CA ARG A 93 17.55 -1.45 12.65
C ARG A 93 16.82 -1.99 11.44
N ILE A 94 16.96 -1.30 10.32
CA ILE A 94 16.41 -1.68 9.02
C ILE A 94 17.57 -1.75 8.03
N HIS A 95 17.67 -2.84 7.28
CA HIS A 95 18.67 -3.01 6.24
C HIS A 95 18.10 -2.77 4.85
N SER A 96 18.98 -2.48 3.90
CA SER A 96 18.61 -2.31 2.50
C SER A 96 18.03 -3.59 1.92
N GLY A 97 16.91 -3.45 1.19
CA GLY A 97 16.17 -4.56 0.58
C GLY A 97 15.21 -5.29 1.52
N GLU A 98 15.14 -4.92 2.80
CA GLU A 98 14.19 -5.52 3.74
C GLU A 98 12.79 -4.88 3.62
N ILE A 99 11.76 -5.71 3.69
CA ILE A 99 10.37 -5.28 3.86
C ILE A 99 9.93 -5.65 5.27
N VAL A 100 9.67 -4.65 6.10
CA VAL A 100 9.28 -4.84 7.50
C VAL A 100 7.79 -4.57 7.67
N GLY A 101 7.02 -5.62 7.98
CA GLY A 101 5.59 -5.49 8.29
C GLY A 101 5.37 -5.14 9.77
N CYS A 102 4.73 -4.00 10.04
CA CYS A 102 4.30 -3.62 11.40
C CYS A 102 2.88 -4.11 11.67
N LEU A 103 2.73 -5.16 12.49
CA LEU A 103 1.45 -5.77 12.81
C LEU A 103 1.03 -5.48 14.25
N GLY A 104 -0.27 -5.33 14.49
CA GLY A 104 -0.82 -5.13 15.83
C GLY A 104 -2.24 -4.57 15.80
N ARG A 105 -2.90 -4.49 16.95
CA ARG A 105 -4.22 -3.83 17.08
C ARG A 105 -4.10 -2.33 16.82
N ASN A 106 -5.20 -1.69 16.43
CA ASN A 106 -5.27 -0.23 16.34
C ASN A 106 -5.06 0.38 17.73
N ALA A 107 -4.56 1.62 17.76
CA ALA A 107 -4.21 2.35 18.99
C ALA A 107 -3.04 1.76 19.83
N LEU A 108 -2.24 0.82 19.29
CA LEU A 108 -0.98 0.39 19.91
C LEU A 108 0.22 1.30 19.57
N GLY A 109 -0.01 2.43 18.90
CA GLY A 109 1.05 3.38 18.54
C GLY A 109 1.80 3.06 17.24
N LYS A 110 1.26 2.21 16.36
CA LYS A 110 1.86 1.91 15.04
C LYS A 110 2.06 3.17 14.19
N THR A 111 1.00 3.96 14.03
CA THR A 111 1.05 5.27 13.35
C THR A 111 2.00 6.23 14.07
N THR A 112 2.02 6.22 15.40
CA THR A 112 2.97 7.03 16.18
C THR A 112 4.41 6.63 15.87
N PHE A 113 4.71 5.34 15.79
CA PHE A 113 6.04 4.84 15.40
C PHE A 113 6.40 5.25 13.97
N ALA A 114 5.48 5.12 13.02
CA ALA A 114 5.70 5.57 11.65
C ALA A 114 6.01 7.08 11.57
N ARG A 115 5.30 7.91 12.34
CA ARG A 115 5.56 9.37 12.43
C ARG A 115 6.89 9.71 13.10
N LEU A 116 7.30 8.94 14.11
CA LEU A 116 8.61 9.08 14.74
C LEU A 116 9.72 8.78 13.72
N LEU A 117 9.61 7.66 12.98
CA LEU A 117 10.56 7.30 11.92
C LEU A 117 10.58 8.33 10.79
N ALA A 118 9.41 8.80 10.35
CA ALA A 118 9.28 9.84 9.31
C ALA A 118 9.84 11.21 9.74
N GLY A 119 10.15 11.40 11.03
CA GLY A 119 10.65 12.66 11.57
C GLY A 119 9.57 13.73 11.76
N GLU A 120 8.30 13.42 11.50
CA GLU A 120 7.16 14.31 11.78
C GLU A 120 6.93 14.51 13.29
N MET A 121 7.39 13.56 14.10
CA MET A 121 7.33 13.62 15.55
C MET A 121 8.70 13.34 16.17
N GLN A 122 9.05 14.06 17.23
CA GLN A 122 10.27 13.79 17.99
C GLN A 122 9.99 12.82 19.15
N PRO A 123 10.86 11.83 19.41
CA PRO A 123 10.76 11.00 20.61
C PRO A 123 11.01 11.84 21.88
N ASP A 124 10.47 11.41 23.02
CA ASP A 124 10.77 12.06 24.31
C ASP A 124 12.07 11.51 24.93
N SER A 125 12.43 10.28 24.57
CA SER A 125 13.68 9.62 24.93
C SER A 125 14.16 8.76 23.77
N GLY A 126 15.49 8.69 23.60
CA GLY A 126 16.16 7.94 22.55
C GLY A 126 16.33 8.73 21.25
N GLU A 127 17.10 8.17 20.31
CA GLU A 127 17.48 8.81 19.06
C GLU A 127 17.25 7.88 17.86
N ILE A 128 16.91 8.48 16.73
CA ILE A 128 16.73 7.82 15.43
C ILE A 128 17.77 8.41 14.49
N GLU A 129 18.48 7.57 13.74
CA GLU A 129 19.44 8.03 12.73
C GLU A 129 18.70 8.62 11.51
N LYS A 130 18.89 9.92 11.27
CA LYS A 130 18.12 10.71 10.29
C LYS A 130 18.85 11.03 8.98
N ASN A 131 20.01 10.41 8.71
CA ASN A 131 20.81 10.70 7.51
C ASN A 131 20.27 10.03 6.23
N ILE A 132 18.96 9.87 6.13
CA ILE A 132 18.28 9.19 5.03
C ILE A 132 17.10 10.00 4.51
N LYS A 133 16.80 9.85 3.21
CA LYS A 133 15.58 10.37 2.59
C LYS A 133 14.43 9.41 2.89
N ILE A 134 13.34 9.94 3.45
CA ILE A 134 12.17 9.15 3.81
C ILE A 134 10.96 9.62 3.00
N ALA A 135 10.29 8.69 2.33
CA ALA A 135 8.99 8.93 1.73
C ALA A 135 7.91 8.36 2.65
N TYR A 136 7.09 9.22 3.26
CA TYR A 136 6.02 8.79 4.17
C TYR A 136 4.62 9.01 3.57
N LYS A 137 3.80 7.95 3.58
CA LYS A 137 2.39 7.98 3.25
C LYS A 137 1.58 7.85 4.56
N PRO A 138 0.87 8.90 5.00
CA PRO A 138 0.06 8.84 6.20
C PRO A 138 -1.23 8.03 6.00
N GLN A 139 -1.82 7.55 7.10
CA GLN A 139 -3.08 6.79 7.09
C GLN A 139 -4.23 7.59 6.43
N TYR A 140 -4.39 8.86 6.78
CA TYR A 140 -5.40 9.75 6.21
C TYR A 140 -4.74 10.77 5.29
N ILE A 141 -5.20 10.81 4.04
CA ILE A 141 -4.76 11.82 3.09
C ILE A 141 -5.86 12.90 3.04
N SER A 142 -5.56 14.08 3.56
CA SER A 142 -6.39 15.26 3.31
C SER A 142 -5.78 16.04 2.14
N THR A 143 -6.41 15.97 0.97
CA THR A 143 -5.96 16.74 -0.19
C THR A 143 -6.74 18.05 -0.27
N ASN A 144 -6.16 19.12 0.28
CA ASN A 144 -6.58 20.50 -0.04
C ASN A 144 -5.94 20.98 -1.35
N PHE A 145 -5.57 20.06 -2.25
CA PHE A 145 -4.95 20.40 -3.52
C PHE A 145 -6.05 20.75 -4.54
N GLY A 146 -6.06 22.01 -4.99
CA GLY A 146 -6.91 22.45 -6.08
C GLY A 146 -6.20 22.25 -7.41
N GLY A 147 -6.51 21.14 -8.10
CA GLY A 147 -5.93 20.80 -9.39
C GLY A 147 -6.17 19.35 -9.78
N THR A 148 -5.62 18.95 -10.93
CA THR A 148 -5.71 17.57 -11.44
C THR A 148 -4.69 16.65 -10.77
N CYS A 149 -4.90 15.34 -10.90
CA CYS A 149 -3.93 14.35 -10.44
C CYS A 149 -2.58 14.51 -11.15
N GLU A 150 -2.59 14.80 -12.45
CA GLU A 150 -1.39 15.07 -13.24
C GLU A 150 -0.61 16.26 -12.67
N GLU A 151 -1.27 17.37 -12.38
CA GLU A 151 -0.63 18.56 -11.80
C GLU A 151 0.04 18.25 -10.45
N MET A 152 -0.63 17.48 -9.59
CA MET A 152 -0.07 17.04 -8.32
C MET A 152 1.18 16.16 -8.53
N LEU A 153 1.13 15.20 -9.47
CA LEU A 153 2.24 14.31 -9.77
C LEU A 153 3.42 15.08 -10.39
N ILE A 154 3.17 16.02 -11.29
CA ILE A 154 4.21 16.88 -11.88
C ILE A 154 4.88 17.71 -10.79
N LEU A 155 4.10 18.30 -9.88
CA LEU A 155 4.64 19.14 -8.80
C LEU A 155 5.54 18.35 -7.86
N ALA A 156 5.17 17.11 -7.53
CA ALA A 156 5.91 16.29 -6.59
C ALA A 156 7.08 15.52 -7.21
N LEU A 157 6.93 15.00 -8.44
CA LEU A 157 7.91 14.14 -9.10
C LEU A 157 8.79 14.88 -10.11
N LYS A 158 8.37 16.06 -10.58
CA LYS A 158 9.06 16.84 -11.61
C LYS A 158 9.32 15.98 -12.85
N GLU A 159 10.59 15.81 -13.24
CA GLU A 159 10.98 15.03 -14.43
C GLU A 159 10.71 13.53 -14.27
N LYS A 160 10.67 12.99 -13.03
CA LYS A 160 10.42 11.56 -12.78
C LYS A 160 9.04 11.09 -13.24
N ILE A 161 8.07 11.99 -13.44
CA ILE A 161 6.76 11.59 -13.99
C ILE A 161 6.86 10.97 -15.40
N THR A 162 7.91 11.33 -16.15
CA THR A 162 8.16 10.81 -17.50
C THR A 162 8.95 9.51 -17.52
N ASP A 163 9.45 9.08 -16.37
CA ASP A 163 10.22 7.84 -16.23
C ASP A 163 9.38 6.62 -16.65
N THR A 164 9.95 5.79 -17.51
CA THR A 164 9.24 4.63 -18.07
C THR A 164 8.99 3.56 -17.00
N PHE A 165 9.91 3.38 -16.06
CA PHE A 165 9.77 2.45 -14.95
C PHE A 165 8.66 2.89 -13.99
N VAL A 166 8.61 4.19 -13.65
CA VAL A 166 7.53 4.73 -12.80
C VAL A 166 6.16 4.49 -13.46
N LYS A 167 6.06 4.68 -14.77
CA LYS A 167 4.82 4.43 -15.50
C LYS A 167 4.43 2.95 -15.52
N SER A 168 5.35 2.05 -15.87
CA SER A 168 5.03 0.62 -16.03
C SER A 168 4.83 -0.11 -14.71
N GLU A 169 5.63 0.20 -13.69
CA GLU A 169 5.64 -0.55 -12.44
C GLU A 169 4.79 0.08 -11.33
N ILE A 170 4.49 1.38 -11.42
CA ILE A 170 3.77 2.10 -10.37
C ILE A 170 2.43 2.63 -10.89
N PHE A 171 2.43 3.43 -11.97
CA PHE A 171 1.20 4.12 -12.40
C PHE A 171 0.20 3.17 -13.06
N HIS A 172 0.65 2.35 -14.00
CA HIS A 172 -0.22 1.43 -14.72
C HIS A 172 -0.86 0.38 -13.78
N PRO A 173 -0.10 -0.29 -12.89
CA PRO A 173 -0.67 -1.31 -12.00
C PRO A 173 -1.63 -0.70 -10.96
N LEU A 174 -1.38 0.54 -10.52
CA LEU A 174 -2.27 1.28 -9.63
C LEU A 174 -3.41 2.01 -10.38
N GLY A 175 -3.52 1.87 -11.70
CA GLY A 175 -4.57 2.50 -12.52
C GLY A 175 -4.59 4.03 -12.40
N ILE A 176 -3.42 4.66 -12.31
CA ILE A 176 -3.26 6.11 -12.24
C ILE A 176 -3.56 6.77 -13.59
N ASP A 177 -3.31 6.05 -14.68
CA ASP A 177 -3.60 6.51 -16.06
C ASP A 177 -5.07 6.95 -16.21
N ASP A 178 -5.99 6.20 -15.60
CA ASP A 178 -7.44 6.44 -15.68
C ASP A 178 -7.89 7.70 -14.93
N ILE A 179 -7.14 8.12 -13.91
CA ILE A 179 -7.49 9.25 -13.03
C ILE A 179 -6.64 10.49 -13.26
N MET A 180 -5.65 10.43 -14.16
CA MET A 180 -4.64 11.47 -14.37
C MET A 180 -5.26 12.86 -14.63
N GLN A 181 -6.33 12.92 -15.43
CA GLN A 181 -7.03 14.17 -15.77
C GLN A 181 -8.14 14.57 -14.78
N ARG A 182 -8.42 13.74 -13.77
CA ARG A 182 -9.46 14.03 -12.77
C ARG A 182 -8.95 15.00 -11.71
N ASN A 183 -9.85 15.83 -11.18
CA ASN A 183 -9.54 16.71 -10.06
C ASN A 183 -9.35 15.90 -8.77
N VAL A 184 -8.31 16.21 -8.01
CA VAL A 184 -7.99 15.52 -6.76
C VAL A 184 -9.15 15.54 -5.75
N PRO A 185 -9.91 16.64 -5.58
CA PRO A 185 -11.08 16.67 -4.68
C PRO A 185 -12.27 15.80 -5.12
N GLU A 186 -12.31 15.36 -6.38
CA GLU A 186 -13.42 14.55 -6.93
C GLU A 186 -13.13 13.04 -6.85
N LEU A 187 -11.92 12.66 -6.43
CA LEU A 187 -11.54 11.26 -6.31
C LEU A 187 -12.32 10.55 -5.21
N SER A 188 -12.70 9.31 -5.47
CA SER A 188 -13.15 8.40 -4.43
C SER A 188 -12.01 8.09 -3.45
N GLY A 189 -12.35 7.62 -2.24
CA GLY A 189 -11.34 7.25 -1.25
C GLY A 189 -10.34 6.19 -1.74
N GLY A 190 -10.78 5.24 -2.56
CA GLY A 190 -9.90 4.24 -3.17
C GLY A 190 -8.98 4.81 -4.25
N GLU A 191 -9.48 5.73 -5.08
CA GLU A 191 -8.66 6.45 -6.07
C GLU A 191 -7.62 7.35 -5.40
N LEU A 192 -8.02 8.09 -4.36
CA LEU A 192 -7.12 8.94 -3.59
C LEU A 192 -6.02 8.11 -2.91
N GLN A 193 -6.38 6.93 -2.38
CA GLN A 193 -5.42 6.01 -1.80
C GLN A 193 -4.42 5.51 -2.86
N ARG A 194 -4.89 5.07 -4.04
CA ARG A 194 -4.01 4.65 -5.15
C ARG A 194 -3.04 5.76 -5.56
N LEU A 195 -3.55 6.99 -5.73
CA LEU A 195 -2.74 8.17 -6.04
C LEU A 195 -1.66 8.42 -4.96
N SER A 196 -2.03 8.33 -3.68
CA SER A 196 -1.07 8.55 -2.58
C SER A 196 0.04 7.50 -2.51
N ILE A 197 -0.28 6.24 -2.79
CA ILE A 197 0.69 5.14 -2.83
C ILE A 197 1.61 5.35 -4.03
N ALA A 198 1.05 5.62 -5.22
CA ALA A 198 1.82 5.87 -6.42
C ALA A 198 2.80 7.04 -6.24
N LEU A 199 2.31 8.13 -5.65
CA LEU A 199 3.14 9.30 -5.38
C LEU A 199 4.29 8.97 -4.41
N ASN A 200 3.99 8.25 -3.32
CA ASN A 200 4.99 7.89 -2.33
C ASN A 200 6.08 6.98 -2.91
N LEU A 201 5.69 5.97 -3.69
CA LEU A 201 6.62 5.02 -4.32
C LEU A 201 7.46 5.66 -5.43
N ALA A 202 6.95 6.68 -6.11
CA ALA A 202 7.67 7.37 -7.19
C ALA A 202 8.73 8.38 -6.68
N ILE A 203 8.65 8.79 -5.40
CA ILE A 203 9.65 9.67 -4.78
C ILE A 203 10.98 8.91 -4.61
N ASP A 204 12.09 9.62 -4.82
CA ASP A 204 13.44 9.10 -4.53
C ASP A 204 13.70 9.06 -3.02
N ALA A 205 13.61 7.89 -2.40
CA ALA A 205 13.82 7.73 -0.96
C ALA A 205 14.66 6.49 -0.63
N ASP A 206 15.38 6.56 0.49
CA ASP A 206 16.12 5.43 1.05
C ASP A 206 15.22 4.53 1.90
N LEU A 207 14.13 5.10 2.45
CA LEU A 207 13.12 4.39 3.24
C LEU A 207 11.71 4.83 2.84
N TYR A 208 10.88 3.87 2.49
CA TYR A 208 9.45 4.06 2.20
C TYR A 208 8.62 3.63 3.40
N LEU A 209 7.78 4.53 3.91
CA LEU A 209 6.90 4.28 5.04
C LEU A 209 5.45 4.39 4.58
N LEU A 210 4.74 3.26 4.62
CA LEU A 210 3.34 3.18 4.21
C LEU A 210 2.46 2.87 5.43
N ASP A 211 1.72 3.86 5.93
CA ASP A 211 0.77 3.65 7.03
C ASP A 211 -0.61 3.27 6.46
N GLU A 212 -1.03 2.04 6.79
CA GLU A 212 -2.25 1.37 6.30
C GLU A 212 -2.52 1.56 4.78
N PRO A 213 -1.63 1.06 3.91
CA PRO A 213 -1.78 1.20 2.46
C PRO A 213 -3.01 0.44 1.92
N SER A 214 -3.50 -0.59 2.62
CA SER A 214 -4.66 -1.39 2.19
C SER A 214 -6.03 -0.76 2.51
N ALA A 215 -6.05 0.36 3.25
CA ALA A 215 -7.29 1.06 3.59
C ALA A 215 -8.00 1.54 2.32
N HIS A 216 -9.32 1.35 2.24
CA HIS A 216 -10.18 1.77 1.12
C HIS A 216 -9.86 1.16 -0.26
N LEU A 217 -8.83 0.31 -0.39
CA LEU A 217 -8.55 -0.46 -1.60
C LEU A 217 -9.46 -1.68 -1.67
N ASP A 218 -9.97 -1.95 -2.86
CA ASP A 218 -10.64 -3.21 -3.17
C ASP A 218 -9.64 -4.38 -3.21
N SER A 219 -10.15 -5.60 -3.34
CA SER A 219 -9.31 -6.81 -3.34
C SER A 219 -8.39 -6.92 -4.56
N ALA A 220 -8.71 -6.24 -5.67
CA ALA A 220 -7.87 -6.27 -6.85
C ALA A 220 -6.63 -5.40 -6.65
N TYR A 221 -6.81 -4.16 -6.17
CA TYR A 221 -5.70 -3.22 -5.91
C TYR A 221 -4.92 -3.52 -4.63
N ARG A 222 -5.39 -4.43 -3.75
CA ARG A 222 -4.63 -4.88 -2.56
C ARG A 222 -3.52 -5.88 -2.88
N MET A 223 -3.57 -6.52 -4.04
CA MET A 223 -2.71 -7.66 -4.37
C MET A 223 -1.82 -7.38 -5.59
N VAL A 224 -1.89 -6.17 -6.12
CA VAL A 224 -1.00 -5.59 -7.13
C VAL A 224 -0.04 -4.68 -6.37
#